data_AF-A0A0Q7MFF1-F1
#
_entry.id   AF-A0A0Q7MFF1-F1
#
_cell.length_a   1.000
_cell.length_b   1.000
_cell.length_c   1.000
_cell.angle_alpha   90.00
_cell.angle_beta   90.00
_cell.angle_gamma   90.00
#
_symmetry.space_group_name_H-M   'P 1'
#
loop_
_entity.id
_entity.type
_entity.pdbx_description
1 polymer ?
#
loop_
_entity_poly.entity_id
_entity_poly.type
_entity_poly.pdbx_seq_one_letter_code
_entity_poly.pdbx_strand_id
1 'polypeptide(L)'
;MRTRASARPGPVGLGPDQDIDPPITVDVRLLPAGAAAWLTALVVVRVPSSGALVGATVCLVVGIGILAARRRGSRRRDAGHPLTPASEPEPDMNSMRMVAGARTTGRKGAVGSASGRRGPSSSGVVGPVVILCLVAAAAVLGAGASQTAARDRGLLPVLAQDGAVGRVEGVVVGEPTVLAPAWPGAPVRVRSLLAVDRVAARGQGSGATGQVLVLGPSSWAAVPPGARVGATGRLRPGEKGGRTVAVLLSGGAPDVVSAPAAPEAAASRFRDGVRALAQTLPGDAGALFAGVTVGDTSAIPAELTLDLRTSGLTHVTAVSGAHFSLVAALVLALTAAVRLARPVRAGLTVAAMAAMVLVVHPSPSVLRAAVMGLVALLGVLLGRPHRAPAALAATVVVLLVADPWLAGEVGFVLSVLATGALVLLGGPLADRWAGTLGRPVATALALPVVAQLVCAPVILLLTPAVSLYAVPANVLAAPAVAPATVLGLAAGCMAPWWFAGAQVLALGAGAACWWIGAVGRLAAAAPGAQVAWLPGWTGAVVLAVAGVCALALLVGGRAGPEGERQ
;
A
#
# COMPACT_ATOMS: atom_id res chain seq x y z
N MET A 1 -57.39 22.48 -44.27
CA MET A 1 -55.98 22.38 -44.73
C MET A 1 -55.12 22.14 -43.49
N ARG A 2 -54.27 21.10 -43.51
CA ARG A 2 -53.43 20.55 -42.41
C ARG A 2 -52.50 21.65 -41.81
N THR A 3 -52.04 21.67 -40.54
CA THR A 3 -51.34 20.62 -39.75
C THR A 3 -51.10 21.04 -38.28
N ARG A 4 -51.26 20.05 -37.38
CA ARG A 4 -50.49 19.69 -36.15
C ARG A 4 -50.30 20.67 -34.97
N ALA A 5 -50.98 20.32 -33.89
CA ALA A 5 -50.63 20.58 -32.49
C ALA A 5 -49.45 19.70 -32.01
N SER A 6 -48.59 20.22 -31.13
CA SER A 6 -47.67 19.43 -30.31
C SER A 6 -47.78 19.84 -28.84
N ALA A 7 -48.06 18.84 -28.01
CA ALA A 7 -48.35 18.93 -26.59
C ALA A 7 -47.13 19.33 -25.74
N ARG A 8 -47.41 20.03 -24.64
CA ARG A 8 -46.50 20.27 -23.52
C ARG A 8 -46.21 18.94 -22.80
N PRO A 9 -44.95 18.61 -22.42
CA PRO A 9 -44.69 17.51 -21.51
C PRO A 9 -45.05 17.92 -20.08
N GLY A 10 -45.89 17.12 -19.43
CA GLY A 10 -46.26 17.27 -18.02
C GLY A 10 -45.13 16.87 -17.07
N PRO A 11 -45.29 17.11 -15.75
CA PRO A 11 -44.28 16.79 -14.75
C PRO A 11 -44.13 15.28 -14.61
N VAL A 12 -42.90 14.79 -14.70
CA VAL A 12 -42.54 13.39 -14.47
C VAL A 12 -42.72 13.10 -12.98
N GLY A 13 -43.75 12.33 -12.65
CA GLY A 13 -43.95 11.79 -11.31
C GLY A 13 -42.81 10.84 -10.96
N LEU A 14 -42.08 11.17 -9.89
CA LEU A 14 -41.12 10.28 -9.24
C LEU A 14 -41.92 9.23 -8.45
N GLY A 15 -41.88 7.98 -8.89
CA GLY A 15 -42.34 6.83 -8.11
C GLY A 15 -41.36 6.55 -6.94
N PRO A 16 -41.83 5.93 -5.85
CA PRO A 16 -41.02 5.71 -4.63
C PRO A 16 -39.99 4.57 -4.71
N ASP A 17 -39.87 3.86 -5.84
CA ASP A 17 -38.83 2.84 -6.03
C ASP A 17 -37.61 3.45 -6.74
N GLN A 18 -36.82 4.25 -6.00
CA GLN A 18 -35.42 4.42 -6.38
C GLN A 18 -34.67 3.16 -5.97
N ASP A 19 -34.07 2.49 -6.97
CA ASP A 19 -33.05 1.46 -6.80
C ASP A 19 -32.03 1.91 -5.74
N ILE A 20 -32.20 1.40 -4.52
CA ILE A 20 -31.16 1.43 -3.51
C ILE A 20 -30.09 0.48 -4.04
N ASP A 21 -29.03 1.05 -4.62
CA ASP A 21 -27.83 0.30 -4.95
C ASP A 21 -27.50 -0.61 -3.75
N PRO A 22 -27.44 -1.94 -3.92
CA PRO A 22 -27.20 -2.84 -2.81
C PRO A 22 -25.90 -2.42 -2.12
N PRO A 23 -25.82 -2.47 -0.78
CA PRO A 23 -24.63 -2.05 -0.06
C PRO A 23 -23.42 -2.77 -0.64
N ILE A 24 -22.40 -2.00 -1.05
CA ILE A 24 -21.17 -2.53 -1.65
C ILE A 24 -20.59 -3.56 -0.68
N THR A 25 -20.86 -4.85 -0.92
CA THR A 25 -20.33 -5.91 -0.09
C THR A 25 -18.83 -5.97 -0.32
N VAL A 26 -18.06 -5.59 0.70
CA VAL A 26 -16.60 -5.63 0.68
C VAL A 26 -16.15 -7.09 0.54
N ASP A 27 -15.61 -7.45 -0.62
CA ASP A 27 -15.12 -8.82 -0.87
C ASP A 27 -13.78 -9.04 -0.18
N VAL A 28 -13.84 -9.65 1.01
CA VAL A 28 -12.67 -9.92 1.87
C VAL A 28 -12.02 -11.28 1.64
N ARG A 29 -12.49 -12.06 0.64
CA ARG A 29 -12.06 -13.46 0.45
C ARG A 29 -10.57 -13.63 0.14
N LEU A 30 -9.91 -12.59 -0.35
CA LEU A 30 -8.48 -12.61 -0.72
C LEU A 30 -7.56 -12.17 0.44
N LEU A 31 -8.08 -11.53 1.49
CA LEU A 31 -7.28 -11.08 2.63
C LEU A 31 -6.55 -12.22 3.36
N PRO A 32 -7.14 -13.41 3.59
CA PRO A 32 -6.43 -14.52 4.21
C PRO A 32 -5.20 -14.98 3.41
N ALA A 33 -5.23 -14.87 2.08
CA ALA A 33 -4.08 -15.21 1.25
C ALA A 33 -2.93 -14.20 1.39
N GLY A 34 -3.26 -12.90 1.47
CA GLY A 34 -2.28 -11.86 1.79
C GLY A 34 -1.66 -12.04 3.17
N ALA A 35 -2.46 -12.37 4.19
CA ALA A 35 -1.96 -12.66 5.53
C ALA A 35 -1.07 -13.92 5.57
N ALA A 36 -1.46 -14.99 4.87
CA ALA A 36 -0.65 -16.19 4.75
C ALA A 36 0.70 -15.89 4.08
N ALA A 37 0.71 -15.14 2.97
CA ALA A 37 1.94 -14.67 2.32
C ALA A 37 2.85 -13.88 3.27
N TRP A 38 2.26 -13.00 4.09
CA TRP A 38 3.01 -12.19 5.05
C TRP A 38 3.66 -13.01 6.16
N LEU A 39 2.89 -13.86 6.84
CA LEU A 39 3.42 -14.75 7.88
C LEU A 39 4.53 -15.63 7.32
N THR A 40 4.34 -16.12 6.10
CA THR A 40 5.31 -16.94 5.39
C THR A 40 6.60 -16.17 5.08
N ALA A 41 6.50 -14.92 4.64
CA ALA A 41 7.66 -14.06 4.38
C ALA A 41 8.48 -13.78 5.64
N LEU A 42 7.83 -13.61 6.80
CA LEU A 42 8.53 -13.48 8.08
C LEU A 42 9.32 -14.74 8.45
N VAL A 43 8.83 -15.91 8.06
CA VAL A 43 9.49 -17.19 8.33
C VAL A 43 10.61 -17.48 7.33
N VAL A 44 10.38 -17.26 6.03
CA VAL A 44 11.31 -17.65 4.96
C VAL A 44 12.68 -16.98 5.08
N VAL A 45 12.71 -15.76 5.60
CA VAL A 45 13.96 -14.98 5.80
C VAL A 45 14.78 -15.49 7.00
N ARG A 46 14.20 -16.32 7.87
CA ARG A 46 14.82 -16.80 9.12
C ARG A 46 15.13 -18.30 9.13
N VAL A 47 14.64 -19.05 8.15
CA VAL A 47 14.78 -20.50 8.05
C VAL A 47 15.76 -20.83 6.91
N PRO A 48 16.55 -21.92 7.00
CA PRO A 48 17.38 -22.37 5.89
C PRO A 48 16.57 -22.58 4.61
N SER A 49 17.16 -22.24 3.46
CA SER A 49 16.50 -22.32 2.14
C SER A 49 15.98 -23.73 1.82
N SER A 50 16.65 -24.79 2.26
CA SER A 50 16.17 -26.17 2.14
C SER A 50 14.87 -26.41 2.89
N GLY A 51 14.76 -25.94 4.13
CA GLY A 51 13.54 -26.03 4.94
C GLY A 51 12.39 -25.24 4.32
N ALA A 52 12.67 -24.06 3.76
CA ALA A 52 11.68 -23.27 3.05
C ALA A 52 11.16 -23.97 1.78
N LEU A 53 12.03 -24.63 0.99
CA LEU A 53 11.62 -25.40 -0.20
C LEU A 53 10.76 -26.62 0.16
N VAL A 54 11.08 -27.32 1.25
CA VAL A 54 10.23 -28.42 1.76
C VAL A 54 8.85 -27.87 2.13
N GLY A 55 8.81 -26.75 2.87
CA GLY A 55 7.55 -26.08 3.20
C GLY A 55 6.73 -25.69 1.96
N ALA A 56 7.36 -25.13 0.93
CA ALA A 56 6.71 -24.78 -0.32
C ALA A 56 6.08 -26.00 -1.01
N THR A 57 6.81 -27.11 -1.04
CA THR A 57 6.37 -28.36 -1.63
C THR A 57 5.17 -28.94 -0.87
N VAL A 58 5.22 -28.92 0.46
CA VAL A 58 4.11 -29.36 1.32
C VAL A 58 2.85 -28.52 1.05
N CYS A 59 2.97 -27.19 0.97
CA CYS A 59 1.84 -26.32 0.66
C CYS A 59 1.21 -26.65 -0.70
N LEU A 60 2.02 -26.88 -1.73
CA LEU A 60 1.54 -27.26 -3.06
C LEU A 60 0.83 -28.62 -3.07
N VAL A 61 1.44 -29.64 -2.44
CA VAL A 61 0.88 -30.99 -2.37
C VAL A 61 -0.47 -30.99 -1.64
N VAL A 62 -0.55 -30.31 -0.49
CA VAL A 62 -1.80 -30.17 0.27
C VAL A 62 -2.85 -29.42 -0.56
N GLY A 63 -2.47 -28.33 -1.24
CA GLY A 63 -3.37 -27.56 -2.09
C GLY A 63 -3.94 -28.37 -3.26
N ILE A 64 -3.09 -29.16 -3.92
CA ILE A 64 -3.49 -30.09 -5.00
C ILE A 64 -4.43 -31.17 -4.45
N GLY A 65 -4.14 -31.73 -3.27
CA GLY A 65 -4.98 -32.72 -2.60
C GLY A 65 -6.39 -32.19 -2.31
N ILE A 66 -6.50 -30.96 -1.78
CA ILE A 66 -7.78 -30.29 -1.53
C ILE A 66 -8.54 -30.05 -2.85
N LEU A 67 -7.84 -29.58 -3.90
CA LEU A 67 -8.45 -29.36 -5.22
C LEU A 67 -9.01 -30.66 -5.81
N ALA A 68 -8.23 -31.75 -5.73
CA ALA A 68 -8.63 -33.07 -6.22
C ALA A 68 -9.82 -33.64 -5.46
N ALA A 69 -9.85 -33.53 -4.13
CA ALA A 69 -10.96 -33.96 -3.29
C ALA A 69 -12.26 -33.23 -3.64
N ARG A 70 -12.17 -31.91 -3.89
CA ARG A 70 -13.33 -31.10 -4.30
C ARG A 70 -13.86 -31.47 -5.68
N ARG A 71 -12.98 -31.70 -6.66
CA ARG A 71 -13.38 -32.16 -8.00
C ARG A 71 -14.09 -33.52 -7.94
N ARG A 72 -13.61 -34.45 -7.09
CA ARG A 72 -14.28 -35.76 -6.87
C ARG A 72 -15.64 -35.62 -6.19
N GLY A 73 -15.76 -34.74 -5.19
CA GLY A 73 -17.03 -34.46 -4.51
C GLY A 73 -18.09 -33.83 -5.42
N SER A 74 -17.70 -32.95 -6.34
CA SER A 74 -18.61 -32.37 -7.35
C SER A 74 -19.12 -33.44 -8.30
N ARG A 75 -18.21 -34.26 -8.87
CA ARG A 75 -18.59 -35.35 -9.78
C ARG A 75 -19.54 -36.37 -9.14
N ARG A 76 -19.38 -36.68 -7.85
CA ARG A 76 -20.30 -37.58 -7.12
C ARG A 76 -21.68 -36.96 -6.87
N ARG A 77 -21.78 -35.64 -6.72
CA ARG A 77 -23.08 -34.95 -6.61
C ARG A 77 -23.82 -34.91 -7.93
N ASP A 78 -23.11 -34.66 -9.03
CA ASP A 78 -23.71 -34.64 -10.37
C ASP A 78 -24.15 -36.05 -10.83
N ALA A 79 -23.44 -37.10 -10.40
CA ALA A 79 -23.82 -38.49 -10.65
C ALA A 79 -24.98 -38.99 -9.75
N GLY A 80 -25.36 -38.24 -8.71
CA GLY A 80 -26.39 -38.62 -7.74
C GLY A 80 -27.79 -38.07 -8.02
N HIS A 81 -27.99 -37.36 -9.12
CA HIS A 81 -29.32 -36.92 -9.58
C HIS A 81 -29.76 -37.88 -10.70
N PRO A 82 -30.63 -38.87 -10.43
CA PRO A 82 -31.26 -39.62 -11.51
C PRO A 82 -32.12 -38.63 -12.30
N LEU A 83 -31.93 -38.59 -13.62
CA LEU A 83 -32.90 -38.02 -14.55
C LEU A 83 -34.20 -38.81 -14.34
N THR A 84 -35.14 -38.28 -13.56
CA THR A 84 -36.53 -38.74 -13.64
C THR A 84 -36.98 -38.46 -15.07
N PRO A 85 -37.37 -39.47 -15.86
CA PRO A 85 -37.91 -39.21 -17.19
C PRO A 85 -39.17 -38.35 -17.03
N ALA A 86 -39.25 -37.30 -17.84
CA ALA A 86 -40.43 -36.46 -17.93
C ALA A 86 -41.63 -37.37 -18.23
N SER A 87 -42.58 -37.43 -17.30
CA SER A 87 -43.92 -37.92 -17.60
C SER A 87 -44.51 -37.00 -18.67
N GLU A 88 -44.81 -37.57 -19.83
CA GLU A 88 -45.47 -36.91 -20.95
C GLU A 88 -46.76 -36.22 -20.47
N PRO A 89 -47.06 -34.99 -20.92
CA PRO A 89 -48.37 -34.38 -20.67
C PRO A 89 -49.40 -34.95 -21.65
N GLU A 90 -50.44 -35.60 -21.12
CA GLU A 90 -51.68 -35.89 -21.84
C GLU A 90 -52.25 -34.60 -22.46
N PRO A 91 -52.76 -34.62 -23.70
CA PRO A 91 -53.39 -33.47 -24.31
C PRO A 91 -54.86 -33.41 -23.87
N ASP A 92 -55.16 -32.62 -22.84
CA ASP A 92 -56.57 -32.33 -22.51
C ASP A 92 -57.10 -31.24 -23.46
N MET A 93 -57.96 -31.68 -24.36
CA MET A 93 -58.61 -30.87 -25.38
C MET A 93 -60.11 -30.84 -25.06
N ASN A 94 -60.54 -29.93 -24.18
CA ASN A 94 -61.89 -29.38 -24.31
C ASN A 94 -62.18 -28.12 -23.48
N SER A 95 -62.92 -27.22 -24.15
CA SER A 95 -63.95 -26.33 -23.60
C SER A 95 -63.56 -25.10 -22.77
N MET A 96 -63.28 -24.03 -23.52
CA MET A 96 -64.05 -22.79 -23.53
C MET A 96 -65.44 -22.85 -22.85
N ARG A 97 -65.69 -22.05 -21.80
CA ARG A 97 -66.81 -21.07 -21.65
C ARG A 97 -67.16 -20.71 -20.19
N MET A 98 -67.31 -19.39 -19.99
CA MET A 98 -68.37 -18.68 -19.26
C MET A 98 -68.58 -18.81 -17.73
N VAL A 99 -68.44 -17.64 -17.09
CA VAL A 99 -69.46 -16.89 -16.30
C VAL A 99 -69.94 -17.43 -14.93
N ALA A 100 -69.90 -16.47 -13.98
CA ALA A 100 -70.72 -16.30 -12.77
C ALA A 100 -70.43 -17.11 -11.50
N GLY A 101 -70.05 -16.36 -10.46
CA GLY A 101 -70.92 -16.16 -9.29
C GLY A 101 -71.13 -17.33 -8.34
N ALA A 102 -70.61 -17.20 -7.12
CA ALA A 102 -71.32 -17.40 -5.84
C ALA A 102 -70.38 -17.82 -4.71
N ARG A 103 -70.69 -17.29 -3.53
CA ARG A 103 -70.10 -17.56 -2.22
C ARG A 103 -70.28 -19.04 -1.84
N THR A 104 -69.33 -19.62 -1.09
CA THR A 104 -69.50 -20.07 0.32
C THR A 104 -68.43 -21.07 0.75
N THR A 105 -67.89 -20.84 1.96
CA THR A 105 -67.49 -21.79 3.02
C THR A 105 -66.65 -23.05 2.72
N GLY A 106 -65.57 -23.25 3.49
CA GLY A 106 -65.23 -24.60 3.98
C GLY A 106 -63.76 -25.01 3.96
N ARG A 107 -63.02 -24.66 5.02
CA ARG A 107 -62.10 -25.49 5.82
C ARG A 107 -61.20 -26.57 5.15
N LYS A 108 -59.93 -26.52 5.58
CA LYS A 108 -58.91 -27.59 5.76
C LYS A 108 -57.82 -27.73 4.69
N GLY A 109 -56.61 -27.33 5.09
CA GLY A 109 -55.43 -28.20 5.05
C GLY A 109 -54.73 -28.37 3.70
N ALA A 110 -53.68 -27.60 3.48
CA ALA A 110 -52.53 -28.07 2.72
C ALA A 110 -51.28 -27.31 3.17
N VAL A 111 -50.37 -28.04 3.83
CA VAL A 111 -49.01 -27.63 4.09
C VAL A 111 -48.31 -27.49 2.75
N GLY A 112 -48.32 -26.27 2.20
CA GLY A 112 -47.46 -25.90 1.09
C GLY A 112 -46.04 -25.76 1.61
N SER A 113 -45.25 -26.82 1.42
CA SER A 113 -43.79 -26.82 1.57
C SER A 113 -43.20 -25.64 0.79
N ALA A 114 -42.95 -24.53 1.48
CA ALA A 114 -42.07 -23.48 1.02
C ALA A 114 -40.70 -24.13 0.77
N SER A 115 -40.39 -24.33 -0.51
CA SER A 115 -39.05 -24.68 -0.98
C SER A 115 -38.13 -23.52 -0.61
N GLY A 116 -37.63 -23.56 0.62
CA GLY A 116 -36.57 -22.68 1.07
C GLY A 116 -35.41 -22.82 0.11
N ARG A 117 -35.21 -21.78 -0.71
CA ARG A 117 -33.93 -21.51 -1.38
C ARG A 117 -32.88 -21.47 -0.28
N ARG A 118 -32.29 -22.62 0.04
CA ARG A 118 -31.12 -22.73 0.89
C ARG A 118 -30.04 -21.91 0.20
N GLY A 119 -29.67 -20.79 0.81
CA GLY A 119 -28.52 -20.00 0.36
C GLY A 119 -27.28 -20.89 0.22
N PRO A 120 -26.29 -20.48 -0.59
CA PRO A 120 -25.11 -21.30 -0.86
C PRO A 120 -24.44 -21.71 0.46
N SER A 121 -24.35 -23.02 0.72
CA SER A 121 -23.71 -23.57 1.92
C SER A 121 -22.30 -22.98 2.08
N SER A 122 -21.97 -22.48 3.27
CA SER A 122 -20.67 -21.92 3.65
C SER A 122 -19.47 -22.81 3.30
N SER A 123 -19.67 -24.13 3.19
CA SER A 123 -18.68 -25.13 2.73
C SER A 123 -18.16 -24.93 1.30
N GLY A 124 -18.85 -24.17 0.44
CA GLY A 124 -18.43 -23.94 -0.96
C GLY A 124 -17.27 -22.95 -1.13
N VAL A 125 -17.12 -22.00 -0.20
CA VAL A 125 -16.19 -20.86 -0.30
C VAL A 125 -14.90 -21.07 0.51
N VAL A 126 -14.92 -21.93 1.52
CA VAL A 126 -13.73 -22.23 2.36
C VAL A 126 -12.63 -22.92 1.54
N GLY A 127 -13.00 -23.89 0.70
CA GLY A 127 -12.05 -24.65 -0.11
C GLY A 127 -11.16 -23.80 -1.04
N PRO A 128 -11.72 -22.89 -1.89
CA PRO A 128 -10.93 -22.00 -2.73
C PRO A 128 -10.01 -21.06 -1.93
N VAL A 129 -10.47 -20.54 -0.79
CA VAL A 129 -9.69 -19.62 0.04
C VAL A 129 -8.48 -20.34 0.63
N VAL A 130 -8.66 -21.55 1.17
CA VAL A 130 -7.55 -22.36 1.69
C VAL A 130 -6.53 -22.69 0.60
N ILE A 131 -6.98 -23.09 -0.60
CA ILE A 131 -6.08 -23.34 -1.73
C ILE A 131 -5.29 -22.07 -2.08
N LEU A 132 -5.94 -20.91 -2.11
CA LEU A 132 -5.27 -19.65 -2.41
C LEU A 132 -4.23 -19.28 -1.34
N CYS A 133 -4.54 -19.47 -0.05
CA CYS A 133 -3.57 -19.29 1.04
C CYS A 133 -2.34 -20.18 0.85
N LEU A 134 -2.54 -21.46 0.50
CA LEU A 134 -1.45 -22.41 0.26
C LEU A 134 -0.62 -22.04 -0.97
N VAL A 135 -1.25 -21.58 -2.05
CA VAL A 135 -0.54 -21.11 -3.27
C VAL A 135 0.27 -19.84 -2.96
N ALA A 136 -0.31 -18.88 -2.24
CA ALA A 136 0.39 -17.66 -1.86
C ALA A 136 1.58 -17.95 -0.92
N ALA A 137 1.39 -18.83 0.06
CA ALA A 137 2.47 -19.29 0.94
C ALA A 137 3.56 -20.03 0.14
N ALA A 138 3.20 -20.96 -0.74
CA ALA A 138 4.15 -21.68 -1.57
C ALA A 138 4.97 -20.75 -2.49
N ALA A 139 4.33 -19.74 -3.08
CA ALA A 139 5.00 -18.76 -3.92
C ALA A 139 6.04 -17.95 -3.14
N VAL A 140 5.68 -17.46 -1.95
CA VAL A 140 6.59 -16.71 -1.07
C VAL A 140 7.71 -17.61 -0.53
N LEU A 141 7.42 -18.86 -0.13
CA LEU A 141 8.45 -19.80 0.31
C LEU A 141 9.43 -20.12 -0.81
N GLY A 142 8.93 -20.44 -2.01
CA GLY A 142 9.77 -20.79 -3.15
C GLY A 142 10.66 -19.62 -3.60
N ALA A 143 10.07 -18.44 -3.74
CA ALA A 143 10.82 -17.24 -4.13
C ALA A 143 11.77 -16.76 -3.03
N GLY A 144 11.37 -16.80 -1.76
CA GLY A 144 12.24 -16.44 -0.65
C GLY A 144 13.37 -17.44 -0.45
N ALA A 145 13.13 -18.74 -0.65
CA ALA A 145 14.16 -19.76 -0.62
C ALA A 145 15.19 -19.57 -1.75
N SER A 146 14.76 -19.21 -2.96
CA SER A 146 15.67 -18.96 -4.07
C SER A 146 16.52 -17.71 -3.83
N GLN A 147 15.92 -16.64 -3.30
CA GLN A 147 16.62 -15.40 -2.97
C GLN A 147 17.62 -15.57 -1.81
N THR A 148 17.23 -16.25 -0.74
CA THR A 148 18.13 -16.57 0.38
C THR A 148 19.24 -17.51 -0.05
N ALA A 149 18.94 -18.55 -0.86
CA ALA A 149 19.97 -19.41 -1.43
C ALA A 149 20.94 -18.67 -2.36
N ALA A 150 20.47 -17.73 -3.18
CA ALA A 150 21.33 -16.91 -4.04
C ALA A 150 22.25 -16.01 -3.21
N ARG A 151 21.72 -15.43 -2.13
CA ARG A 151 22.48 -14.60 -1.18
C ARG A 151 23.56 -15.37 -0.43
N ASP A 152 23.24 -16.56 0.04
CA ASP A 152 24.13 -17.36 0.88
C ASP A 152 25.18 -18.11 0.05
N ARG A 153 25.09 -18.06 -1.28
CA ARG A 153 26.09 -18.61 -2.21
C ARG A 153 27.25 -17.63 -2.43
N GLY A 154 28.42 -18.20 -2.71
CA GLY A 154 29.62 -17.46 -3.09
C GLY A 154 30.48 -17.02 -1.92
N LEU A 155 31.51 -16.22 -2.21
CA LEU A 155 32.53 -15.83 -1.23
C LEU A 155 32.07 -14.76 -0.25
N LEU A 156 31.06 -13.95 -0.58
CA LEU A 156 30.70 -12.77 0.22
C LEU A 156 30.32 -13.11 1.67
N PRO A 157 29.43 -14.08 1.96
CA PRO A 157 29.10 -14.44 3.34
C PRO A 157 30.30 -14.98 4.12
N VAL A 158 31.16 -15.79 3.48
CA VAL A 158 32.35 -16.38 4.09
C VAL A 158 33.37 -15.29 4.44
N LEU A 159 33.66 -14.39 3.50
CA LEU A 159 34.58 -13.27 3.72
C LEU A 159 34.07 -12.31 4.81
N ALA A 160 32.75 -12.13 4.90
CA ALA A 160 32.14 -11.34 5.95
C ALA A 160 32.30 -12.00 7.33
N GLN A 161 32.09 -13.31 7.44
CA GLN A 161 32.30 -14.08 8.67
C GLN A 161 33.78 -14.06 9.12
N ASP A 162 34.70 -14.20 8.17
CA ASP A 162 36.15 -14.16 8.39
C ASP A 162 36.67 -12.77 8.81
N GLY A 163 35.86 -11.71 8.69
CA GLY A 163 36.32 -10.35 8.91
C GLY A 163 37.37 -9.89 7.87
N ALA A 164 37.32 -10.47 6.67
CA ALA A 164 38.34 -10.30 5.64
C ALA A 164 38.32 -8.90 5.03
N VAL A 165 39.49 -8.44 4.58
CA VAL A 165 39.58 -7.26 3.71
C VAL A 165 39.32 -7.70 2.28
N GLY A 166 38.33 -7.09 1.65
CA GLY A 166 37.92 -7.43 0.29
C GLY A 166 37.44 -6.21 -0.48
N ARG A 167 37.43 -6.34 -1.80
CA ARG A 167 36.81 -5.40 -2.73
C ARG A 167 35.42 -5.89 -3.08
N VAL A 168 34.42 -5.02 -2.94
CA VAL A 168 33.06 -5.24 -3.43
C VAL A 168 32.78 -4.29 -4.58
N GLU A 169 32.08 -4.78 -5.60
CA GLU A 169 31.62 -3.98 -6.73
C GLU A 169 30.12 -4.15 -6.89
N GLY A 170 29.42 -3.03 -7.09
CA GLY A 170 27.98 -3.04 -7.13
C GLY A 170 27.39 -1.67 -7.46
N VAL A 171 26.07 -1.61 -7.48
CA VAL A 171 25.30 -0.41 -7.78
C VAL A 171 24.82 0.23 -6.48
N VAL A 172 24.95 1.55 -6.35
CA VAL A 172 24.43 2.31 -5.19
C VAL A 172 22.91 2.30 -5.19
N VAL A 173 22.32 1.84 -4.08
CA VAL A 173 20.88 1.72 -3.85
C VAL A 173 20.44 2.84 -2.90
N GLY A 174 19.59 3.75 -3.41
CA GLY A 174 19.10 4.89 -2.63
C GLY A 174 20.17 5.93 -2.32
N GLU A 175 19.78 7.00 -1.63
CA GLU A 175 20.71 8.10 -1.34
C GLU A 175 21.65 7.79 -0.17
N PRO A 176 22.93 8.18 -0.27
CA PRO A 176 23.85 8.14 0.86
C PRO A 176 23.33 8.96 2.04
N THR A 177 23.31 8.37 3.24
CA THR A 177 22.95 9.09 4.47
C THR A 177 24.21 9.51 5.22
N VAL A 178 24.40 10.81 5.44
CA VAL A 178 25.46 11.30 6.34
C VAL A 178 25.08 10.95 7.78
N LEU A 179 25.98 10.28 8.49
CA LEU A 179 25.79 9.91 9.88
C LEU A 179 26.30 11.03 10.78
N ALA A 180 25.56 11.29 11.86
CA ALA A 180 26.04 12.17 12.92
C ALA A 180 27.38 11.64 13.49
N PRO A 181 28.34 12.51 13.81
CA PRO A 181 29.59 12.11 14.44
C PRO A 181 29.29 11.36 15.74
N ALA A 182 29.94 10.21 15.95
CA ALA A 182 29.73 9.40 17.15
C ALA A 182 30.20 10.11 18.43
N TRP A 183 31.13 11.05 18.31
CA TRP A 183 31.60 11.93 19.36
C TRP A 183 32.12 13.25 18.75
N PRO A 184 32.25 14.33 19.55
CA PRO A 184 32.85 15.58 19.07
C PRO A 184 34.25 15.34 18.48
N GLY A 185 34.47 15.72 17.22
CA GLY A 185 35.73 15.50 16.50
C GLY A 185 35.87 14.14 15.80
N ALA A 186 34.86 13.24 15.90
CA ALA A 186 34.85 12.01 15.11
C ALA A 186 34.77 12.31 13.60
N PRO A 187 35.47 11.54 12.75
CA PRO A 187 35.37 11.72 11.32
C PRO A 187 33.95 11.44 10.83
N VAL A 188 33.44 12.30 9.94
CA VAL A 188 32.12 12.12 9.33
C VAL A 188 32.11 10.79 8.57
N ARG A 189 31.05 10.00 8.81
CA ARG A 189 30.81 8.74 8.12
C ARG A 189 29.54 8.86 7.29
N VAL A 190 29.54 8.17 6.15
CA VAL A 190 28.40 8.10 5.26
C VAL A 190 27.98 6.64 5.15
N ARG A 191 26.67 6.43 5.24
CA ARG A 191 26.02 5.15 5.07
C ARG A 191 25.44 5.05 3.66
N SER A 192 25.92 4.10 2.89
CA SER A 192 25.41 3.81 1.54
C SER A 192 25.07 2.33 1.40
N LEU A 193 23.99 2.00 0.69
CA LEU A 193 23.65 0.61 0.38
C LEU A 193 24.15 0.28 -1.02
N LEU A 194 24.80 -0.88 -1.16
CA LEU A 194 25.32 -1.36 -2.43
C LEU A 194 24.66 -2.68 -2.80
N ALA A 195 24.01 -2.77 -3.95
CA ALA A 195 23.60 -4.03 -4.55
C ALA A 195 24.82 -4.64 -5.23
N VAL A 196 25.44 -5.62 -4.57
CA VAL A 196 26.73 -6.20 -4.98
C VAL A 196 26.50 -7.35 -5.95
N ASP A 197 27.24 -7.33 -7.06
CA ASP A 197 27.28 -8.43 -8.02
C ASP A 197 28.63 -9.16 -8.07
N ARG A 198 29.70 -8.54 -7.54
CA ARG A 198 31.04 -9.12 -7.49
C ARG A 198 31.73 -8.80 -6.16
N VAL A 199 32.41 -9.82 -5.63
CA VAL A 199 33.30 -9.68 -4.47
C VAL A 199 34.66 -10.32 -4.80
N ALA A 200 35.73 -9.70 -4.35
CA ALA A 200 37.08 -10.24 -4.47
C ALA A 200 37.87 -10.05 -3.17
N ALA A 201 38.58 -11.09 -2.74
CA ALA A 201 39.51 -11.05 -1.62
C ALA A 201 40.54 -12.17 -1.74
N ARG A 202 41.75 -11.98 -1.19
CA ARG A 202 42.81 -12.99 -1.16
C ARG A 202 43.13 -13.59 -2.55
N GLY A 203 43.07 -12.78 -3.61
CA GLY A 203 43.32 -13.22 -4.99
C GLY A 203 42.18 -14.06 -5.62
N GLN A 204 41.08 -14.28 -4.91
CA GLN A 204 39.90 -14.97 -5.42
C GLN A 204 38.75 -13.98 -5.65
N GLY A 205 38.05 -14.14 -6.77
CA GLY A 205 36.85 -13.39 -7.11
C GLY A 205 35.66 -14.32 -7.28
N SER A 206 34.48 -13.87 -6.86
CA SER A 206 33.22 -14.59 -7.06
C SER A 206 32.12 -13.61 -7.43
N GLY A 207 31.14 -14.10 -8.19
CA GLY A 207 29.83 -13.46 -8.23
C GLY A 207 29.26 -13.40 -6.80
N ALA A 208 28.54 -12.33 -6.50
CA ALA A 208 27.85 -12.14 -5.24
C ALA A 208 26.41 -11.69 -5.51
N THR A 209 25.53 -11.89 -4.55
CA THR A 209 24.16 -11.40 -4.64
C THR A 209 23.71 -10.91 -3.27
N GLY A 210 23.10 -9.74 -3.25
CA GLY A 210 22.54 -9.13 -2.05
C GLY A 210 23.07 -7.73 -1.78
N GLN A 211 22.62 -7.15 -0.69
CA GLN A 211 22.98 -5.79 -0.31
C GLN A 211 24.14 -5.77 0.69
N VAL A 212 25.11 -4.90 0.47
CA VAL A 212 26.19 -4.61 1.40
C VAL A 212 26.01 -3.18 1.91
N LEU A 213 25.99 -3.02 3.23
CA LEU A 213 25.99 -1.71 3.87
C LEU A 213 27.42 -1.17 3.90
N VAL A 214 27.68 -0.08 3.20
CA VAL A 214 28.98 0.58 3.23
C VAL A 214 28.96 1.70 4.26
N LEU A 215 29.92 1.68 5.18
CA LEU A 215 30.26 2.79 6.06
C LEU A 215 31.60 3.37 5.60
N GLY A 216 31.52 4.49 4.89
CA GLY A 216 32.66 5.15 4.26
C GLY A 216 32.90 6.59 4.73
N PRO A 217 33.98 7.23 4.27
CA PRO A 217 34.23 8.67 4.49
C PRO A 217 33.22 9.55 3.74
N SER A 218 33.30 10.88 3.95
CA SER A 218 32.41 11.88 3.34
C SER A 218 32.35 11.86 1.82
N SER A 219 33.38 11.35 1.13
CA SER A 219 33.39 11.20 -0.33
C SER A 219 32.27 10.32 -0.88
N TRP A 220 31.71 9.43 -0.05
CA TRP A 220 30.55 8.62 -0.41
C TRP A 220 29.26 9.43 -0.53
N ALA A 221 29.17 10.62 0.07
CA ALA A 221 27.98 11.47 -0.03
C ALA A 221 27.75 12.01 -1.46
N ALA A 222 28.81 12.12 -2.26
CA ALA A 222 28.73 12.63 -3.62
C ALA A 222 28.36 11.57 -4.67
N VAL A 223 28.26 10.30 -4.28
CA VAL A 223 27.96 9.21 -5.23
C VAL A 223 26.46 9.13 -5.45
N PRO A 224 25.97 9.35 -6.68
CA PRO A 224 24.54 9.31 -6.95
C PRO A 224 24.01 7.86 -6.92
N PRO A 225 22.74 7.66 -6.51
CA PRO A 225 22.05 6.39 -6.67
C PRO A 225 22.11 5.90 -8.12
N GLY A 226 22.26 4.59 -8.31
CA GLY A 226 22.38 3.97 -9.63
C GLY A 226 23.80 3.99 -10.22
N ALA A 227 24.74 4.72 -9.63
CA ALA A 227 26.15 4.63 -10.03
C ALA A 227 26.73 3.27 -9.65
N ARG A 228 27.58 2.71 -10.52
CA ARG A 228 28.35 1.51 -10.21
C ARG A 228 29.65 1.92 -9.57
N VAL A 229 29.92 1.40 -8.37
CA VAL A 229 31.13 1.70 -7.62
C VAL A 229 31.84 0.44 -7.13
N GLY A 230 33.16 0.52 -7.07
CA GLY A 230 34.02 -0.41 -6.37
C GLY A 230 34.52 0.17 -5.06
N ALA A 231 34.58 -0.66 -4.02
CA ALA A 231 35.03 -0.23 -2.71
C ALA A 231 35.82 -1.35 -2.04
N THR A 232 36.94 -0.97 -1.40
CA THR A 232 37.77 -1.91 -0.65
C THR A 232 37.67 -1.58 0.84
N GLY A 233 37.47 -2.60 1.65
CA GLY A 233 37.31 -2.41 3.08
C GLY A 233 37.21 -3.73 3.83
N ARG A 234 37.03 -3.61 5.15
CA ARG A 234 36.84 -4.78 6.00
C ARG A 234 35.37 -5.19 5.98
N LEU A 235 35.10 -6.44 5.60
CA LEU A 235 33.77 -7.01 5.63
C LEU A 235 33.44 -7.52 7.03
N ARG A 236 32.20 -7.33 7.48
CA ARG A 236 31.62 -7.89 8.70
C ARG A 236 30.27 -8.51 8.36
N PRO A 237 29.83 -9.56 9.09
CA PRO A 237 28.53 -10.15 8.80
C PRO A 237 27.41 -9.13 9.08
N GLY A 238 26.39 -9.13 8.22
CA GLY A 238 25.14 -8.42 8.48
C GLY A 238 24.31 -9.11 9.58
N GLU A 239 23.17 -8.51 9.91
CA GLU A 239 22.23 -9.11 10.86
C GLU A 239 21.65 -10.42 10.31
N LYS A 240 21.49 -11.43 11.17
CA LYS A 240 20.86 -12.71 10.78
C LYS A 240 19.41 -12.46 10.36
N GLY A 241 19.07 -12.84 9.13
CA GLY A 241 17.76 -12.55 8.54
C GLY A 241 17.53 -11.08 8.18
N GLY A 242 18.51 -10.19 8.41
CA GLY A 242 18.45 -8.80 7.94
C GLY A 242 18.64 -8.72 6.43
N ARG A 243 18.25 -7.61 5.80
CA ARG A 243 18.35 -7.42 4.33
C ARG A 243 19.79 -7.37 3.81
N THR A 244 20.73 -6.91 4.64
CA THR A 244 22.15 -6.77 4.29
C THR A 244 22.92 -8.05 4.57
N VAL A 245 23.71 -8.51 3.60
CA VAL A 245 24.57 -9.69 3.71
C VAL A 245 25.79 -9.38 4.58
N ALA A 246 26.38 -8.21 4.35
CA ALA A 246 27.59 -7.78 5.00
C ALA A 246 27.58 -6.26 5.23
N VAL A 247 28.43 -5.82 6.16
CA VAL A 247 28.80 -4.42 6.35
C VAL A 247 30.24 -4.25 5.89
N LEU A 248 30.49 -3.32 4.98
CA LEU A 248 31.82 -2.94 4.53
C LEU A 248 32.26 -1.67 5.26
N LEU A 249 33.32 -1.78 6.05
CA LEU A 249 34.01 -0.65 6.66
C LEU A 249 35.09 -0.18 5.68
N SER A 250 34.80 0.88 4.91
CA SER A 250 35.73 1.46 3.93
C SER A 250 36.43 2.68 4.51
N GLY A 251 37.76 2.69 4.45
CA GLY A 251 38.57 3.88 4.74
C GLY A 251 38.77 4.78 3.52
N GLY A 252 38.55 4.26 2.31
CA GLY A 252 38.83 4.94 1.05
C GLY A 252 37.60 5.52 0.37
N ALA A 253 37.86 6.41 -0.59
CA ALA A 253 36.86 6.89 -1.52
C ALA A 253 36.36 5.75 -2.43
N PRO A 254 35.09 5.82 -2.89
CA PRO A 254 34.57 4.86 -3.85
C PRO A 254 35.24 5.04 -5.22
N ASP A 255 35.62 3.95 -5.86
CA ASP A 255 36.00 3.94 -7.27
C ASP A 255 34.73 3.95 -8.12
N VAL A 256 34.39 5.07 -8.75
CA VAL A 256 33.24 5.15 -9.65
C VAL A 256 33.57 4.45 -10.96
N VAL A 257 32.99 3.26 -11.16
CA VAL A 257 33.20 2.42 -12.34
C VAL A 257 32.37 2.93 -13.52
N SER A 258 31.12 3.30 -13.27
CA SER A 258 30.24 3.88 -14.29
C SER A 258 29.20 4.80 -13.68
N ALA A 259 28.81 5.81 -14.48
CA ALA A 259 27.70 6.70 -14.14
C ALA A 259 26.36 5.94 -14.08
N PRO A 260 25.33 6.51 -13.43
CA PRO A 260 23.98 5.98 -13.46
C PRO A 260 23.42 5.87 -14.88
N ALA A 261 22.47 4.95 -15.08
CA ALA A 261 21.73 4.87 -16.32
C ALA A 261 20.94 6.18 -16.59
N ALA A 262 20.59 6.43 -17.86
CA ALA A 262 19.86 7.63 -18.28
C ALA A 262 18.59 7.94 -17.44
N PRO A 263 17.70 6.97 -17.12
CA PRO A 263 16.52 7.25 -16.28
C PRO A 263 16.89 7.70 -14.86
N GLU A 264 17.80 7.03 -14.18
CA GLU A 264 18.32 7.43 -12.87
C GLU A 264 19.03 8.79 -12.91
N ALA A 265 19.80 9.06 -13.97
CA ALA A 265 20.46 10.35 -14.16
C ALA A 265 19.43 11.49 -14.35
N ALA A 266 18.36 11.24 -15.11
CA ALA A 266 17.26 12.20 -15.26
C ALA A 266 16.52 12.44 -13.93
N ALA A 267 16.26 11.37 -13.17
CA ALA A 267 15.67 11.47 -11.83
C ALA A 267 16.57 12.26 -10.87
N SER A 268 17.89 12.07 -10.93
CA SER A 268 18.84 12.87 -10.13
C SER A 268 18.78 14.35 -10.50
N ARG A 269 18.78 14.70 -11.79
CA ARG A 269 18.63 16.09 -12.23
C ARG A 269 17.32 16.72 -11.76
N PHE A 270 16.23 15.96 -11.78
CA PHE A 270 14.95 16.42 -11.24
C PHE A 270 15.06 16.72 -9.73
N ARG A 271 15.66 15.81 -8.95
CA ARG A 271 15.90 16.03 -7.51
C ARG A 271 16.76 17.25 -7.26
N ASP A 272 17.84 17.43 -8.02
CA ASP A 272 18.74 18.57 -7.87
C ASP A 272 18.05 19.90 -8.21
N GLY A 273 17.18 19.91 -9.22
CA GLY A 273 16.33 21.06 -9.54
C GLY A 273 15.34 21.40 -8.41
N VAL A 274 14.70 20.38 -7.83
CA VAL A 274 13.81 20.56 -6.66
C VAL A 274 14.59 21.06 -5.45
N ARG A 275 15.80 20.56 -5.18
CA ARG A 275 16.67 21.06 -4.10
C ARG A 275 17.07 22.52 -4.32
N ALA A 276 17.40 22.90 -5.56
CA ALA A 276 17.71 24.29 -5.89
C ALA A 276 16.50 25.21 -5.65
N LEU A 277 15.29 24.78 -6.02
CA LEU A 277 14.05 25.51 -5.71
C LEU A 277 13.74 25.56 -4.22
N ALA A 278 14.02 24.48 -3.47
CA ALA A 278 13.83 24.45 -2.03
C ALA A 278 14.65 25.54 -1.32
N GLN A 279 15.86 25.82 -1.80
CA GLN A 279 16.74 26.87 -1.26
C GLN A 279 16.21 28.29 -1.49
N THR A 280 15.27 28.50 -2.42
CA THR A 280 14.65 29.81 -2.65
C THR A 280 13.43 30.06 -1.75
N LEU A 281 12.98 29.06 -0.98
CA LEU A 281 11.81 29.15 -0.11
C LEU A 281 12.20 29.56 1.31
N PRO A 282 11.37 30.35 2.00
CA PRO A 282 11.67 30.83 3.35
C PRO A 282 11.46 29.75 4.41
N GLY A 283 12.35 29.75 5.42
CA GLY A 283 12.25 28.90 6.61
C GLY A 283 12.17 27.40 6.27
N ASP A 284 11.42 26.65 7.07
CA ASP A 284 11.34 25.19 6.92
C ASP A 284 10.49 24.73 5.72
N ALA A 285 9.80 25.66 5.05
CA ALA A 285 8.95 25.35 3.91
C ALA A 285 9.75 24.72 2.76
N GLY A 286 11.00 25.14 2.56
CA GLY A 286 11.91 24.56 1.58
C GLY A 286 12.24 23.10 1.87
N ALA A 287 12.55 22.77 3.13
CA ALA A 287 12.86 21.41 3.53
C ALA A 287 11.64 20.47 3.40
N LEU A 288 10.45 20.96 3.79
CA LEU A 288 9.19 20.23 3.59
C LEU A 288 8.84 20.08 2.09
N PHE A 289 9.09 21.10 1.28
CA PHE A 289 8.89 21.07 -0.17
C PHE A 289 9.73 19.98 -0.83
N ALA A 290 11.01 19.86 -0.46
CA ALA A 290 11.88 18.78 -0.94
C ALA A 290 11.38 17.40 -0.47
N GLY A 291 10.97 17.27 0.79
CA GLY A 291 10.41 16.03 1.34
C GLY A 291 9.13 15.56 0.64
N VAL A 292 8.17 16.47 0.44
CA VAL A 292 6.87 16.18 -0.19
C VAL A 292 7.02 15.90 -1.69
N THR A 293 7.94 16.57 -2.38
CA THR A 293 8.09 16.47 -3.84
C THR A 293 8.95 15.28 -4.25
N VAL A 294 10.10 15.10 -3.61
CA VAL A 294 11.10 14.09 -4.01
C VAL A 294 11.46 13.09 -2.90
N GLY A 295 10.81 13.18 -1.74
CA GLY A 295 11.10 12.28 -0.61
C GLY A 295 12.38 12.61 0.14
N ASP A 296 13.01 13.76 -0.15
CA ASP A 296 14.25 14.17 0.52
C ASP A 296 13.94 14.88 1.84
N THR A 297 14.02 14.13 2.94
CA THR A 297 13.81 14.64 4.29
C THR A 297 15.10 15.04 4.99
N SER A 298 16.26 15.04 4.30
CA SER A 298 17.57 15.25 4.93
C SER A 298 17.77 16.65 5.49
N ALA A 299 17.12 17.65 4.88
CA ALA A 299 17.21 19.05 5.27
C ALA A 299 16.15 19.49 6.29
N ILE A 300 15.24 18.60 6.71
CA ILE A 300 14.20 18.95 7.69
C ILE A 300 14.85 19.09 9.07
N PRO A 301 14.72 20.26 9.74
CA PRO A 301 15.28 20.45 11.07
C PRO A 301 14.79 19.40 12.07
N ALA A 302 15.64 19.05 13.04
CA ALA A 302 15.31 18.06 14.06
C ALA A 302 14.09 18.48 14.90
N GLU A 303 13.97 19.77 15.22
CA GLU A 303 12.83 20.35 15.94
C GLU A 303 11.52 20.15 15.17
N LEU A 304 11.47 20.56 13.90
CA LEU A 304 10.29 20.33 13.06
C LEU A 304 9.97 18.84 12.89
N THR A 305 11.00 17.99 12.76
CA THR A 305 10.81 16.54 12.72
C THR A 305 10.14 16.02 13.99
N LEU A 306 10.51 16.54 15.17
CA LEU A 306 9.88 16.22 16.44
C LEU A 306 8.45 16.74 16.49
N ASP A 307 8.18 17.99 16.10
CA ASP A 307 6.83 18.57 16.08
C ASP A 307 5.87 17.77 15.20
N LEU A 308 6.34 17.34 14.03
CA LEU A 308 5.56 16.51 13.11
C LEU A 308 5.33 15.09 13.63
N ARG A 309 6.26 14.55 14.41
CA ARG A 309 6.06 13.28 15.13
C ARG A 309 5.03 13.46 16.25
N THR A 310 5.14 14.54 17.03
CA THR A 310 4.22 14.90 18.11
C THR A 310 2.79 15.07 17.62
N SER A 311 2.63 15.77 16.49
CA SER A 311 1.32 16.00 15.85
C SER A 311 0.81 14.85 14.98
N GLY A 312 1.56 13.75 14.81
CA GLY A 312 1.14 12.61 13.98
C GLY A 312 1.16 12.89 12.46
N LEU A 313 1.90 13.91 12.02
CA LEU A 313 2.01 14.34 10.61
C LEU A 313 3.27 13.83 9.89
N THR A 314 4.08 12.97 10.51
CA THR A 314 5.33 12.44 9.89
C THR A 314 5.11 11.75 8.55
N HIS A 315 3.95 11.16 8.31
CA HIS A 315 3.65 10.49 7.04
C HIS A 315 3.34 11.46 5.89
N VAL A 316 3.15 12.75 6.18
CA VAL A 316 2.93 13.81 5.19
C VAL A 316 4.26 14.34 4.63
N THR A 317 5.33 14.30 5.42
CA THR A 317 6.64 14.83 5.01
C THR A 317 7.46 13.91 4.12
N ALA A 318 7.07 12.64 4.07
CA ALA A 318 7.58 11.68 3.12
C ALA A 318 6.54 11.38 2.05
N VAL A 319 6.99 11.06 0.85
CA VAL A 319 6.11 10.65 -0.24
C VAL A 319 5.37 9.38 0.15
N SER A 320 4.04 9.47 0.15
CA SER A 320 3.12 8.41 0.53
C SER A 320 2.29 7.90 -0.67
N GLY A 321 1.49 6.85 -0.46
CA GLY A 321 0.59 6.34 -1.50
C GLY A 321 -0.48 7.35 -1.98
N ALA A 322 -0.80 8.36 -1.16
CA ALA A 322 -1.69 9.45 -1.56
C ALA A 322 -1.07 10.30 -2.69
N HIS A 323 0.24 10.54 -2.65
CA HIS A 323 0.96 11.28 -3.70
C HIS A 323 0.89 10.52 -5.03
N PHE A 324 1.10 9.20 -5.01
CA PHE A 324 0.96 8.34 -6.19
C PHE A 324 -0.47 8.32 -6.75
N SER A 325 -1.47 8.24 -5.87
CA SER A 325 -2.87 8.25 -6.27
C SER A 325 -3.25 9.60 -6.90
N LEU A 326 -2.73 10.70 -6.36
CA LEU A 326 -2.93 12.05 -6.90
C LEU A 326 -2.27 12.22 -8.27
N VAL A 327 -1.02 11.76 -8.44
CA VAL A 327 -0.33 11.76 -9.73
C VAL A 327 -1.09 10.93 -10.76
N ALA A 328 -1.53 9.72 -10.39
CA ALA A 328 -2.31 8.86 -11.28
C ALA A 328 -3.63 9.53 -11.69
N ALA A 329 -4.37 10.11 -10.73
CA ALA A 329 -5.61 10.82 -10.98
C ALA A 329 -5.41 12.04 -11.89
N LEU A 330 -4.36 12.83 -11.66
CA LEU A 330 -4.02 13.99 -12.48
C LEU A 330 -3.71 13.59 -13.93
N VAL A 331 -2.86 12.57 -14.12
CA VAL A 331 -2.53 12.07 -15.46
C VAL A 331 -3.78 11.53 -16.16
N LEU A 332 -4.62 10.77 -15.46
CA LEU A 332 -5.87 10.26 -16.03
C LEU A 332 -6.85 11.39 -16.39
N ALA A 333 -6.92 12.46 -15.61
CA ALA A 333 -7.77 13.62 -15.86
C ALA A 333 -7.27 14.45 -17.05
N LEU A 334 -5.97 14.77 -17.08
CA LEU A 334 -5.36 15.52 -18.19
C LEU A 334 -5.48 14.76 -19.50
N THR A 335 -5.18 13.46 -19.48
CA THR A 335 -5.28 12.62 -20.68
C THR A 335 -6.73 12.38 -21.13
N ALA A 336 -7.69 12.42 -20.21
CA ALA A 336 -9.12 12.42 -20.54
C ALA A 336 -9.55 13.74 -21.20
N ALA A 337 -9.06 14.87 -20.70
CA ALA A 337 -9.41 16.20 -21.23
C ALA A 337 -8.98 16.35 -22.70
N VAL A 338 -7.82 15.81 -23.08
CA VAL A 338 -7.36 15.75 -24.49
C VAL A 338 -7.91 14.54 -25.27
N ARG A 339 -8.86 13.79 -24.72
CA ARG A 339 -9.57 12.66 -25.36
C ARG A 339 -8.65 11.54 -25.89
N LEU A 340 -7.55 11.25 -25.19
CA LEU A 340 -6.66 10.15 -25.55
C LEU A 340 -7.35 8.78 -25.40
N ALA A 341 -6.98 7.83 -26.25
CA ALA A 341 -7.49 6.46 -26.20
C ALA A 341 -7.11 5.78 -24.87
N ARG A 342 -8.01 4.92 -24.34
CA ARG A 342 -7.83 4.20 -23.07
C ARG A 342 -6.46 3.51 -22.89
N PRO A 343 -5.88 2.79 -23.87
CA PRO A 343 -4.57 2.16 -23.68
C PRO A 343 -3.43 3.18 -23.56
N VAL A 344 -3.53 4.32 -24.25
CA VAL A 344 -2.52 5.40 -24.14
C VAL A 344 -2.59 6.06 -22.77
N ARG A 345 -3.80 6.32 -22.27
CA ARG A 345 -4.01 6.85 -20.91
C ARG A 345 -3.40 5.92 -19.86
N ALA A 346 -3.67 4.62 -19.99
CA ALA A 346 -3.10 3.58 -19.14
C ALA A 346 -1.57 3.58 -19.18
N GLY A 347 -0.97 3.58 -20.37
CA GLY A 347 0.48 3.62 -20.56
C GLY A 347 1.12 4.86 -19.93
N LEU A 348 0.52 6.04 -20.12
CA LEU A 348 1.00 7.29 -19.52
C LEU A 348 0.91 7.29 -18.00
N THR A 349 -0.16 6.75 -17.42
CA THR A 349 -0.28 6.60 -15.96
C THR A 349 0.81 5.68 -15.40
N VAL A 350 1.07 4.54 -16.04
CA VAL A 350 2.16 3.63 -15.63
C VAL A 350 3.52 4.31 -15.74
N ALA A 351 3.77 5.01 -16.85
CA ALA A 351 5.02 5.75 -17.05
C ALA A 351 5.22 6.84 -15.98
N ALA A 352 4.18 7.59 -15.63
CA ALA A 352 4.23 8.61 -14.59
C ALA A 352 4.48 8.00 -13.19
N MET A 353 3.83 6.89 -12.87
CA MET A 353 4.09 6.17 -11.62
C MET A 353 5.51 5.62 -11.56
N ALA A 354 6.02 5.04 -12.65
CA ALA A 354 7.40 4.57 -12.73
C ALA A 354 8.41 5.71 -12.58
N ALA A 355 8.18 6.85 -13.23
CA ALA A 355 8.99 8.05 -13.06
C ALA A 355 8.99 8.53 -11.60
N MET A 356 7.84 8.52 -10.93
CA MET A 356 7.74 8.88 -9.51
C MET A 356 8.51 7.92 -8.60
N VAL A 357 8.51 6.60 -8.89
CA VAL A 357 9.33 5.62 -8.15
C VAL A 357 10.83 5.93 -8.30
N LEU A 358 11.28 6.30 -9.50
CA LEU A 358 12.69 6.65 -9.75
C LEU A 358 13.11 7.95 -9.08
N VAL A 359 12.22 8.95 -9.05
CA VAL A 359 12.47 10.25 -8.41
C VAL A 359 12.57 10.11 -6.89
N VAL A 360 11.64 9.38 -6.28
CA VAL A 360 11.48 9.31 -4.82
C VAL A 360 12.33 8.22 -4.15
N HIS A 361 12.93 7.35 -4.96
CA HIS A 361 13.52 6.07 -4.57
C HIS A 361 12.49 5.01 -4.14
N PRO A 362 12.79 3.73 -4.40
CA PRO A 362 11.92 2.63 -4.01
C PRO A 362 11.90 2.48 -2.49
N SER A 363 10.89 3.05 -1.84
CA SER A 363 10.52 2.75 -0.45
C SER A 363 9.34 1.79 -0.40
N PRO A 364 9.10 1.07 0.72
CA PRO A 364 8.01 0.09 0.78
C PRO A 364 6.62 0.68 0.50
N SER A 365 6.38 1.90 0.98
CA SER A 365 5.10 2.59 0.77
C SER A 365 4.90 2.98 -0.70
N VAL A 366 5.99 3.40 -1.36
CA VAL A 366 6.05 3.77 -2.78
C VAL A 366 5.81 2.54 -3.67
N LEU A 367 6.53 1.44 -3.42
CA LEU A 367 6.39 0.20 -4.18
C LEU A 367 4.96 -0.35 -4.09
N ARG A 368 4.36 -0.32 -2.90
CA ARG A 368 2.96 -0.70 -2.71
C ARG A 368 2.01 0.19 -3.50
N ALA A 369 2.18 1.51 -3.46
CA ALA A 369 1.34 2.41 -4.24
C ALA A 369 1.47 2.17 -5.75
N ALA A 370 2.70 1.93 -6.24
CA ALA A 370 2.98 1.58 -7.63
C ALA A 370 2.27 0.28 -8.06
N VAL A 371 2.42 -0.79 -7.28
CA VAL A 371 1.80 -2.09 -7.57
C VAL A 371 0.28 -2.03 -7.45
N MET A 372 -0.28 -1.35 -6.44
CA MET A 372 -1.73 -1.18 -6.33
C MET A 372 -2.31 -0.41 -7.52
N GLY A 373 -1.64 0.66 -7.97
CA GLY A 373 -2.07 1.40 -9.17
C GLY A 373 -2.01 0.54 -10.44
N LEU A 374 -0.98 -0.29 -10.59
CA LEU A 374 -0.88 -1.23 -11.71
C LEU A 374 -2.00 -2.28 -11.67
N VAL A 375 -2.28 -2.87 -10.50
CA VAL A 375 -3.37 -3.82 -10.31
C VAL A 375 -4.72 -3.17 -10.63
N ALA A 376 -4.92 -1.93 -10.18
CA ALA A 376 -6.13 -1.18 -10.48
C ALA A 376 -6.31 -0.92 -11.97
N LEU A 377 -5.23 -0.54 -12.65
CA LEU A 377 -5.24 -0.29 -14.08
C LEU A 377 -5.50 -1.57 -14.90
N LEU A 378 -4.89 -2.68 -14.51
CA LEU A 378 -5.16 -3.99 -15.09
C LEU A 378 -6.63 -4.39 -14.92
N GLY A 379 -7.23 -4.11 -13.75
CA GLY A 379 -8.67 -4.29 -13.52
C GLY A 379 -9.52 -3.52 -14.52
N VAL A 380 -9.20 -2.24 -14.75
CA VAL A 380 -9.88 -1.40 -15.74
C VAL A 380 -9.72 -1.96 -17.17
N LEU A 381 -8.52 -2.40 -17.55
CA LEU A 381 -8.25 -2.96 -18.88
C LEU A 381 -8.98 -4.30 -19.11
N LEU A 382 -9.10 -5.13 -18.07
CA LEU A 382 -9.80 -6.42 -18.10
C LEU A 382 -11.32 -6.29 -17.94
N GLY A 383 -11.86 -5.06 -17.83
CA GLY A 383 -13.29 -4.83 -17.61
C GLY A 383 -13.79 -5.34 -16.26
N ARG A 384 -12.90 -5.52 -15.28
CA ARG A 384 -13.23 -6.00 -13.94
C ARG A 384 -13.40 -4.82 -12.99
N PRO A 385 -14.44 -4.80 -12.14
CA PRO A 385 -14.60 -3.75 -11.15
C PRO A 385 -13.42 -3.77 -10.17
N HIS A 386 -12.87 -2.59 -9.89
CA HIS A 386 -11.79 -2.45 -8.91
C HIS A 386 -12.30 -2.80 -7.52
N ARG A 387 -11.71 -3.82 -6.89
CA ARG A 387 -11.98 -4.19 -5.49
C ARG A 387 -10.75 -3.89 -4.66
N ALA A 388 -10.80 -2.83 -3.87
CA ALA A 388 -9.65 -2.37 -3.08
C ALA A 388 -9.06 -3.44 -2.13
N PRO A 389 -9.85 -4.29 -1.42
CA PRO A 389 -9.28 -5.36 -0.60
C PRO A 389 -8.55 -6.43 -1.41
N ALA A 390 -9.08 -6.76 -2.60
CA ALA A 390 -8.46 -7.70 -3.53
C ALA A 390 -7.12 -7.15 -4.05
N ALA A 391 -7.09 -5.87 -4.42
CA ALA A 391 -5.89 -5.20 -4.88
C ALA A 391 -4.82 -5.13 -3.78
N LEU A 392 -5.21 -4.88 -2.53
CA LEU A 392 -4.30 -4.90 -1.38
C LEU A 392 -3.72 -6.30 -1.16
N ALA A 393 -4.55 -7.34 -1.13
CA ALA A 393 -4.09 -8.72 -0.96
C ALA A 393 -3.13 -9.15 -2.09
N ALA A 394 -3.48 -8.87 -3.34
CA ALA A 394 -2.63 -9.14 -4.49
C ALA A 394 -1.29 -8.39 -4.40
N THR A 395 -1.32 -7.12 -4.01
CA THR A 395 -0.11 -6.31 -3.82
C THR A 395 0.81 -6.88 -2.75
N VAL A 396 0.27 -7.29 -1.61
CA VAL A 396 1.05 -7.92 -0.54
C VAL A 396 1.71 -9.20 -1.04
N VAL A 397 0.98 -10.07 -1.76
CA VAL A 397 1.56 -11.30 -2.32
C VAL A 397 2.65 -10.98 -3.33
N VAL A 398 2.40 -10.09 -4.29
CA VAL A 398 3.36 -9.75 -5.35
C VAL A 398 4.65 -9.16 -4.77
N LEU A 399 4.53 -8.21 -3.83
CA LEU A 399 5.69 -7.57 -3.21
C LEU A 399 6.50 -8.54 -2.36
N LEU A 400 5.86 -9.44 -1.61
CA LEU A 400 6.57 -10.40 -0.77
C LEU A 400 7.17 -11.58 -1.54
N VAL A 401 6.63 -11.88 -2.73
CA VAL A 401 7.30 -12.79 -3.68
C VAL A 401 8.53 -12.13 -4.28
N ALA A 402 8.44 -10.83 -4.62
CA ALA A 402 9.55 -10.08 -5.19
C ALA A 402 10.67 -9.80 -4.17
N ASP A 403 10.30 -9.43 -2.93
CA ASP A 403 11.21 -9.10 -1.85
C ASP A 403 10.58 -9.49 -0.49
N PRO A 404 10.93 -10.67 0.08
CA PRO A 404 10.35 -11.14 1.34
C PRO A 404 10.82 -10.34 2.56
N TRP A 405 11.92 -9.58 2.47
CA TRP A 405 12.41 -8.76 3.59
C TRP A 405 11.46 -7.61 3.92
N LEU A 406 10.65 -7.16 2.95
CA LEU A 406 9.62 -6.14 3.16
C LEU A 406 8.63 -6.50 4.28
N ALA A 407 8.42 -7.79 4.54
CA ALA A 407 7.51 -8.25 5.60
C ALA A 407 7.88 -7.75 7.00
N GLY A 408 9.17 -7.53 7.26
CA GLY A 408 9.68 -7.02 8.54
C GLY A 408 9.91 -5.50 8.56
N GLU A 409 9.77 -4.83 7.42
CA GLU A 409 10.02 -3.39 7.33
C GLU A 409 8.81 -2.61 7.88
N VAL A 410 9.07 -1.80 8.91
CA VAL A 410 8.05 -1.00 9.60
C VAL A 410 7.23 -0.14 8.63
N GLY A 411 7.90 0.45 7.63
CA GLY A 411 7.23 1.26 6.60
C GLY A 411 6.24 0.43 5.76
N PHE A 412 6.55 -0.83 5.45
CA PHE A 412 5.63 -1.73 4.76
C PHE A 412 4.42 -2.08 5.64
N VAL A 413 4.69 -2.43 6.91
CA VAL A 413 3.68 -2.80 7.90
C VAL A 413 2.66 -1.67 8.06
N LEU A 414 3.13 -0.46 8.38
CA LEU A 414 2.27 0.71 8.58
C LEU A 414 1.49 1.05 7.32
N SER A 415 2.11 0.92 6.15
CA SER A 415 1.46 1.20 4.86
C SER A 415 0.30 0.22 4.62
N VAL A 416 0.53 -1.10 4.70
CA VAL A 416 -0.52 -2.11 4.49
C VAL A 416 -1.64 -1.97 5.52
N LEU A 417 -1.31 -1.76 6.80
CA LEU A 417 -2.29 -1.54 7.87
C LEU A 417 -3.14 -0.28 7.65
N ALA A 418 -2.51 0.85 7.30
CA ALA A 418 -3.23 2.09 7.01
C ALA A 418 -4.21 1.90 5.85
N THR A 419 -3.78 1.32 4.73
CA THR A 419 -4.70 1.10 3.60
C THR A 419 -5.76 0.06 3.90
N GLY A 420 -5.45 -0.99 4.65
CA GLY A 420 -6.45 -1.92 5.16
C GLY A 420 -7.51 -1.21 6.00
N ALA A 421 -7.10 -0.33 6.92
CA ALA A 421 -8.00 0.48 7.74
C ALA A 421 -8.92 1.37 6.89
N LEU A 422 -8.35 2.11 5.94
CA LEU A 422 -9.11 3.01 5.07
C LEU A 422 -10.11 2.24 4.20
N VAL A 423 -9.70 1.11 3.62
CA VAL A 423 -10.53 0.31 2.70
C VAL A 423 -11.63 -0.46 3.43
N LEU A 424 -11.35 -1.00 4.61
CA LEU A 424 -12.28 -1.86 5.34
C LEU A 424 -13.17 -1.09 6.32
N LEU A 425 -12.65 -0.02 6.92
CA LEU A 425 -13.30 0.70 8.03
C LEU A 425 -13.67 2.14 7.67
N GLY A 426 -12.95 2.77 6.73
CA GLY A 426 -13.13 4.18 6.39
C GLY A 426 -14.52 4.49 5.80
N GLY A 427 -14.97 3.69 4.83
CA GLY A 427 -16.30 3.83 4.23
C GLY A 427 -17.45 3.67 5.24
N PRO A 428 -17.53 2.54 5.97
CA PRO A 428 -18.59 2.32 6.96
C PRO A 428 -18.66 3.40 8.04
N LEU A 429 -17.51 3.90 8.52
CA LEU A 429 -17.48 4.96 9.52
C LEU A 429 -17.94 6.30 8.92
N ALA A 430 -17.49 6.62 7.70
CA ALA A 430 -17.91 7.83 7.01
C ALA A 430 -19.39 7.82 6.64
N ASP A 431 -19.98 6.67 6.27
CA ASP A 431 -21.41 6.53 5.96
C ASP A 431 -22.26 6.86 7.18
N ARG A 432 -21.85 6.33 8.32
CA ARG A 432 -22.52 6.55 9.59
C ARG A 432 -22.46 8.00 10.05
N TRP A 433 -21.32 8.66 9.89
CA TRP A 433 -21.16 10.07 10.28
C TRP A 433 -21.72 11.04 9.23
N ALA A 434 -21.98 10.58 8.00
CA ALA A 434 -22.49 11.44 6.93
C ALA A 434 -23.87 12.03 7.26
N GLY A 435 -24.71 11.30 8.00
CA GLY A 435 -26.04 11.78 8.39
C GLY A 435 -26.01 13.01 9.30
N THR A 436 -24.97 13.16 10.13
CA THR A 436 -24.86 14.27 11.09
C THR A 436 -23.89 15.37 10.65
N LEU A 437 -22.78 15.01 10.00
CA LEU A 437 -21.70 15.94 9.64
C LEU A 437 -21.68 16.31 8.14
N GLY A 438 -22.46 15.62 7.32
CA GLY A 438 -22.34 15.65 5.87
C GLY A 438 -21.18 14.78 5.37
N ARG A 439 -21.33 14.24 4.15
CA ARG A 439 -20.39 13.29 3.55
C ARG A 439 -18.92 13.76 3.50
N PRO A 440 -18.58 15.01 3.10
CA PRO A 440 -17.18 15.42 2.98
C PRO A 440 -16.48 15.50 4.33
N VAL A 441 -17.13 16.10 5.34
CA VAL A 441 -16.59 16.23 6.69
C VAL A 441 -16.48 14.86 7.38
N ALA A 442 -17.50 14.02 7.24
CA ALA A 442 -17.49 12.65 7.73
C ALA A 442 -16.31 11.85 7.18
N THR A 443 -16.04 11.97 5.88
CA THR A 443 -14.89 11.29 5.23
C THR A 443 -13.56 11.86 5.73
N ALA A 444 -13.44 13.19 5.81
CA ALA A 444 -12.22 13.86 6.28
C ALA A 444 -11.85 13.46 7.72
N LEU A 445 -12.84 13.20 8.59
CA LEU A 445 -12.62 12.75 9.96
C LEU A 445 -12.44 11.23 10.08
N ALA A 446 -13.26 10.45 9.36
CA ALA A 446 -13.27 8.99 9.50
C ALA A 446 -11.94 8.37 9.08
N LEU A 447 -11.33 8.87 7.99
CA LEU A 447 -10.08 8.30 7.46
C LEU A 447 -8.90 8.41 8.45
N PRO A 448 -8.55 9.59 9.00
CA PRO A 448 -7.52 9.70 10.03
C PRO A 448 -7.83 8.92 11.30
N VAL A 449 -9.11 8.86 11.72
CA VAL A 449 -9.51 8.09 12.91
C VAL A 449 -9.23 6.61 12.74
N VAL A 450 -9.67 5.98 11.64
CA VAL A 450 -9.42 4.55 11.43
C VAL A 450 -7.94 4.25 11.22
N ALA A 451 -7.21 5.14 10.52
CA ALA A 451 -5.78 4.99 10.34
C ALA A 451 -5.04 5.04 11.69
N GLN A 452 -5.39 6.00 12.55
CA GLN A 452 -4.80 6.14 13.88
C GLN A 452 -5.09 4.91 14.75
N LEU A 453 -6.35 4.46 14.82
CA LEU A 453 -6.74 3.31 15.66
C LEU A 453 -5.99 2.03 15.26
N VAL A 454 -5.77 1.81 13.96
CA VAL A 454 -5.10 0.59 13.46
C VAL A 454 -3.58 0.71 13.50
N CYS A 455 -3.01 1.89 13.21
CA CYS A 455 -1.55 2.06 13.12
C CYS A 455 -0.88 2.39 14.45
N ALA A 456 -1.61 3.00 15.41
CA ALA A 456 -1.03 3.44 16.68
C ALA A 456 -0.30 2.34 17.47
N PRO A 457 -0.80 1.08 17.56
CA PRO A 457 -0.07 0.01 18.24
C PRO A 457 1.33 -0.28 17.66
N VAL A 458 1.48 -0.15 16.34
CA VAL A 458 2.77 -0.38 15.66
C VAL A 458 3.68 0.85 15.82
N ILE A 459 3.12 2.06 15.72
CA ILE A 459 3.86 3.31 15.95
C ILE A 459 4.41 3.34 17.39
N LEU A 460 3.62 2.86 18.35
CA LEU A 460 4.00 2.78 19.76
C LEU A 460 5.27 1.96 20.01
N LEU A 461 5.51 0.91 19.21
CA LEU A 461 6.73 0.10 19.31
C LEU A 461 7.99 0.88 18.90
N LEU A 462 7.85 1.98 18.16
CA LEU A 462 8.94 2.86 17.74
C LEU A 462 9.11 4.04 18.71
N THR A 463 7.98 4.63 19.10
CA THR A 463 7.92 5.78 20.00
C THR A 463 6.84 5.50 21.03
N PRO A 464 7.18 5.27 22.32
CA PRO A 464 6.22 4.88 23.37
C PRO A 464 5.36 6.07 23.85
N ALA A 465 4.67 6.73 22.92
CA ALA A 465 3.80 7.86 23.15
C ALA A 465 2.62 7.84 22.16
N VAL A 466 1.48 8.39 22.59
CA VAL A 466 0.28 8.53 21.76
C VAL A 466 0.03 10.01 21.47
N SER A 467 -0.03 10.36 20.19
CA SER A 467 -0.36 11.70 19.71
C SER A 467 -1.86 11.96 19.80
N LEU A 468 -2.30 12.83 20.72
CA LEU A 468 -3.71 13.13 20.93
C LEU A 468 -4.31 14.00 19.82
N TYR A 469 -3.51 14.93 19.28
CA TYR A 469 -3.95 15.84 18.22
C TYR A 469 -3.72 15.29 16.80
N ALA A 470 -3.41 14.00 16.65
CA ALA A 470 -3.15 13.40 15.33
C ALA A 470 -4.31 13.58 14.36
N VAL A 471 -5.54 13.28 14.78
CA VAL A 471 -6.74 13.40 13.94
C VAL A 471 -6.99 14.84 13.48
N PRO A 472 -7.13 15.85 14.38
CA PRO A 472 -7.38 17.22 13.93
C PRO A 472 -6.21 17.80 13.11
N ALA A 473 -4.96 17.49 13.46
CA ALA A 473 -3.81 17.92 12.68
C ALA A 473 -3.86 17.37 11.24
N ASN A 474 -4.22 16.10 11.07
CA ASN A 474 -4.37 15.48 9.76
C ASN A 474 -5.48 16.11 8.92
N VAL A 475 -6.62 16.41 9.53
CA VAL A 475 -7.76 17.08 8.85
C VAL A 475 -7.34 18.47 8.37
N LEU A 476 -6.63 19.23 9.20
CA LEU A 476 -6.17 20.58 8.85
C LEU A 476 -5.03 20.56 7.82
N ALA A 477 -4.17 19.55 7.83
CA ALA A 477 -3.06 19.42 6.88
C ALA A 477 -3.52 18.90 5.50
N ALA A 478 -4.56 18.05 5.44
CA ALA A 478 -4.98 17.36 4.22
C ALA A 478 -5.23 18.28 2.99
N PRO A 479 -5.87 19.46 3.11
CA PRO A 479 -6.10 20.35 1.97
C PRO A 479 -4.80 20.87 1.33
N ALA A 480 -3.71 20.96 2.09
CA ALA A 480 -2.43 21.46 1.60
C ALA A 480 -1.58 20.39 0.91
N VAL A 481 -1.83 19.10 1.15
CA VAL A 481 -1.02 18.00 0.58
C VAL A 481 -1.11 17.97 -0.94
N ALA A 482 -2.30 18.12 -1.50
CA ALA A 482 -2.50 18.06 -2.94
C ALA A 482 -1.84 19.23 -3.69
N PRO A 483 -2.04 20.51 -3.28
CA PRO A 483 -1.31 21.64 -3.83
C PRO A 483 0.22 21.49 -3.70
N ALA A 484 0.72 21.09 -2.53
CA ALA A 484 2.15 20.89 -2.31
C ALA A 484 2.75 19.86 -3.28
N THR A 485 2.07 18.73 -3.46
CA THR A 485 2.52 17.66 -4.36
C THR A 485 2.45 18.08 -5.83
N VAL A 486 1.31 18.60 -6.28
CA VAL A 486 1.09 18.91 -7.71
C VAL A 486 1.95 20.07 -8.15
N LEU A 487 1.98 21.17 -7.39
CA LEU A 487 2.80 22.33 -7.71
C LEU A 487 4.29 22.01 -7.58
N GLY A 488 4.69 21.20 -6.59
CA GLY A 488 6.09 20.78 -6.43
C GLY A 488 6.58 19.92 -7.59
N LEU A 489 5.80 18.93 -8.02
CA LEU A 489 6.15 18.12 -9.19
C LEU A 489 6.19 18.96 -10.47
N ALA A 490 5.23 19.86 -10.67
CA ALA A 490 5.22 20.77 -11.80
C ALA A 490 6.43 21.72 -11.80
N ALA A 491 6.80 22.26 -10.63
CA ALA A 491 7.99 23.09 -10.46
C ALA A 491 9.27 22.31 -10.80
N GLY A 492 9.42 21.08 -10.31
CA GLY A 492 10.55 20.21 -10.62
C GLY A 492 10.66 19.89 -12.11
N CYS A 493 9.53 19.65 -12.80
CA CYS A 493 9.53 19.43 -14.25
C CYS A 493 9.94 20.70 -15.01
N MET A 494 9.52 21.88 -14.54
CA MET A 494 9.77 23.15 -15.22
C MET A 494 11.17 23.73 -14.94
N ALA A 495 11.79 23.37 -13.82
CA ALA A 495 13.08 23.91 -13.38
C ALA A 495 14.21 23.85 -14.43
N PRO A 496 14.39 22.76 -15.21
CA PRO A 496 15.46 22.69 -16.20
C PRO A 496 15.26 23.61 -17.41
N TRP A 497 14.02 24.03 -17.68
CA TRP A 497 13.68 24.81 -18.88
C TRP A 497 13.42 26.28 -18.56
N TRP A 498 12.80 26.56 -17.41
CA TRP A 498 12.44 27.90 -16.99
C TRP A 498 12.46 28.01 -15.45
N PHE A 499 13.66 28.19 -14.90
CA PHE A 499 13.88 28.24 -13.46
C PHE A 499 13.09 29.36 -12.76
N ALA A 500 12.98 30.54 -13.38
CA ALA A 500 12.20 31.66 -12.83
C ALA A 500 10.71 31.35 -12.73
N GLY A 501 10.11 30.72 -13.75
CA GLY A 501 8.73 30.26 -13.67
C GLY A 501 8.57 29.15 -12.62
N ALA A 502 9.54 28.24 -12.55
CA ALA A 502 9.52 27.14 -11.58
C ALA A 502 9.51 27.65 -10.14
N GLN A 503 10.18 28.79 -9.85
CA GLN A 503 10.11 29.45 -8.55
C GLN A 503 8.68 29.90 -8.19
N VAL A 504 7.88 30.36 -9.15
CA VAL A 504 6.47 30.76 -8.88
C VAL A 504 5.65 29.56 -8.43
N LEU A 505 5.80 28.42 -9.11
CA LEU A 505 5.14 27.17 -8.71
C LEU A 505 5.66 26.67 -7.36
N ALA A 506 6.98 26.75 -7.15
CA ALA A 506 7.62 26.39 -5.88
C ALA A 506 7.13 27.26 -4.72
N LEU A 507 6.85 28.56 -4.93
CA LEU A 507 6.26 29.43 -3.91
C LEU A 507 4.86 28.97 -3.50
N GLY A 508 4.01 28.60 -4.47
CA GLY A 508 2.69 28.04 -4.18
C GLY A 508 2.76 26.72 -3.42
N ALA A 509 3.67 25.82 -3.82
CA ALA A 509 3.94 24.58 -3.10
C ALA A 509 4.51 24.85 -1.70
N GLY A 510 5.40 25.82 -1.58
CA GLY A 510 6.05 26.27 -0.35
C GLY A 510 5.05 26.85 0.64
N ALA A 511 4.06 27.62 0.18
CA ALA A 511 2.97 28.11 1.03
C ALA A 511 2.13 26.95 1.62
N ALA A 512 1.84 25.93 0.81
CA ALA A 512 1.16 24.74 1.27
C ALA A 512 2.03 23.93 2.26
N CYS A 513 3.33 23.82 2.01
CA CYS A 513 4.27 23.18 2.94
C CYS A 513 4.42 23.95 4.26
N TRP A 514 4.46 25.27 4.20
CA TRP A 514 4.46 26.14 5.38
C TRP A 514 3.21 25.90 6.24
N TRP A 515 2.03 25.79 5.62
CA TRP A 515 0.79 25.48 6.32
C TRP A 515 0.87 24.13 7.06
N ILE A 516 1.37 23.08 6.40
CA ILE A 516 1.58 21.77 7.01
C ILE A 516 2.51 21.88 8.23
N GLY A 517 3.63 22.59 8.09
CA GLY A 517 4.57 22.82 9.18
C GLY A 517 3.96 23.64 10.34
N ALA A 518 3.15 24.64 10.03
CA ALA A 518 2.44 25.46 11.01
C ALA A 518 1.41 24.66 11.81
N VAL A 519 0.60 23.83 11.13
CA VAL A 519 -0.35 22.91 11.77
C VAL A 519 0.40 21.92 12.68
N GLY A 520 1.53 21.38 12.21
CA GLY A 520 2.37 20.47 13.00
C GLY A 520 2.88 21.11 14.29
N ARG A 521 3.44 22.32 14.20
CA ARG A 521 3.89 23.09 15.36
C ARG A 521 2.77 23.43 16.31
N LEU A 522 1.63 23.91 15.79
CA LEU A 522 0.48 24.28 16.61
C LEU A 522 -0.05 23.06 17.40
N ALA A 523 -0.18 21.92 16.73
CA ALA A 523 -0.62 20.68 17.36
C ALA A 523 0.42 20.12 18.35
N ALA A 524 1.72 20.31 18.09
CA ALA A 524 2.79 19.89 19.00
C ALA A 524 2.88 20.77 20.27
N ALA A 525 2.62 22.08 20.13
CA ALA A 525 2.60 23.03 21.24
C ALA A 525 1.34 22.92 22.12
N ALA A 526 0.32 22.20 21.67
CA ALA A 526 -0.93 22.05 22.41
C ALA A 526 -0.72 21.27 23.72
N PRO A 527 -1.47 21.59 24.79
CA PRO A 527 -1.31 20.95 26.10
C PRO A 527 -1.62 19.45 26.00
N GLY A 528 -0.69 18.61 26.46
CA GLY A 528 -0.85 17.16 26.40
C GLY A 528 -0.76 16.58 24.99
N ALA A 529 -0.08 17.26 24.05
CA ALA A 529 -0.01 16.81 22.66
C ALA A 529 0.46 15.36 22.46
N GLN A 530 1.34 14.91 23.35
CA GLN A 530 1.68 13.50 23.51
C GLN A 530 1.48 13.05 24.94
N VAL A 531 0.90 11.87 25.08
CA VAL A 531 0.79 11.16 26.35
C VAL A 531 1.73 9.96 26.31
N ALA A 532 2.65 9.89 27.28
CA ALA A 532 3.51 8.73 27.45
C ALA A 532 2.66 7.48 27.70
N TRP A 533 3.03 6.37 27.06
CA TRP A 533 2.29 5.12 27.16
C TRP A 533 3.24 3.97 27.47
N LEU A 534 2.66 2.85 27.92
CA LEU A 534 3.40 1.62 28.22
C LEU A 534 4.29 1.23 27.02
N PRO A 535 5.62 1.11 27.19
CA PRO A 535 6.50 0.73 26.09
C PRO A 535 6.37 -0.77 25.76
N GLY A 536 6.78 -1.13 24.54
CA GLY A 536 6.90 -2.52 24.11
C GLY A 536 5.57 -3.20 23.76
N TRP A 537 5.63 -4.52 23.63
CA TRP A 537 4.51 -5.34 23.13
C TRP A 537 3.28 -5.33 24.04
N THR A 538 3.48 -5.24 25.35
CA THR A 538 2.37 -5.14 26.32
C THR A 538 1.55 -3.87 26.07
N GLY A 539 2.22 -2.72 25.94
CA GLY A 539 1.56 -1.47 25.62
C GLY A 539 0.87 -1.48 24.26
N ALA A 540 1.50 -2.10 23.25
CA ALA A 540 0.92 -2.24 21.92
C ALA A 540 -0.36 -3.09 21.92
N VAL A 541 -0.37 -4.21 22.63
CA VAL A 541 -1.56 -5.08 22.75
C VAL A 541 -2.68 -4.36 23.50
N VAL A 542 -2.37 -3.70 24.62
CA VAL A 542 -3.37 -2.92 25.38
C VAL A 542 -3.97 -1.81 24.51
N LEU A 543 -3.14 -1.08 23.76
CA LEU A 543 -3.60 -0.03 22.86
C LEU A 543 -4.42 -0.58 21.69
N ALA A 544 -4.05 -1.74 21.14
CA ALA A 544 -4.81 -2.40 20.08
C ALA A 544 -6.20 -2.83 20.57
N VAL A 545 -6.29 -3.42 21.76
CA VAL A 545 -7.58 -3.79 22.39
C VAL A 545 -8.42 -2.54 22.63
N ALA A 546 -7.83 -1.48 23.21
CA ALA A 546 -8.51 -0.21 23.41
C ALA A 546 -9.01 0.40 22.08
N GLY A 547 -8.21 0.32 21.02
CA GLY A 547 -8.57 0.78 19.68
C GLY A 547 -9.73 -0.01 19.06
N VAL A 548 -9.76 -1.33 19.23
CA VAL A 548 -10.88 -2.19 18.81
C VAL A 548 -12.15 -1.85 19.58
N CYS A 549 -12.05 -1.67 20.91
CA CYS A 549 -13.19 -1.25 21.73
C CYS A 549 -13.71 0.13 21.30
N ALA A 550 -12.81 1.10 21.08
CA ALA A 550 -13.18 2.43 20.60
C ALA A 550 -13.88 2.35 19.23
N LEU A 551 -13.33 1.59 18.27
CA LEU A 551 -13.95 1.37 16.97
C LEU A 551 -15.34 0.72 17.11
N ALA A 552 -15.47 -0.30 17.95
CA ALA A 552 -16.73 -0.97 18.21
C ALA A 552 -17.77 -0.02 18.80
N LEU A 553 -17.38 0.93 19.66
CA LEU A 553 -18.29 1.97 20.17
C LEU A 553 -18.67 2.97 19.08
N LEU A 554 -17.69 3.43 18.29
CA LEU A 554 -17.90 4.38 17.19
C LEU A 554 -18.81 3.79 16.10
N VAL A 555 -18.75 2.47 15.89
CA VAL A 555 -19.59 1.72 14.93
C VAL A 555 -20.86 1.14 15.59
N GLY A 556 -20.90 0.98 16.91
CA GLY A 556 -21.96 0.26 17.65
C GLY A 556 -22.98 1.13 18.39
N GLY A 557 -22.75 2.43 18.56
CA GLY A 557 -23.70 3.34 19.22
C GLY A 557 -25.00 3.58 18.43
N ARG A 558 -26.02 2.75 18.68
CA ARG A 558 -27.46 2.91 18.39
C ARG A 558 -27.87 3.69 17.12
N ALA A 559 -28.35 2.93 16.13
CA ALA A 559 -29.55 3.31 15.40
C ALA A 559 -30.66 3.56 16.44
N GLY A 560 -31.22 4.78 16.46
CA GLY A 560 -32.40 5.08 17.25
C GLY A 560 -33.61 4.29 16.72
N PRO A 561 -34.63 4.02 17.56
CA PRO A 561 -35.79 3.23 17.18
C PRO A 561 -36.71 4.05 16.26
N GLU A 562 -36.45 4.04 14.96
CA GLU A 562 -37.43 4.42 13.93
C GLU A 562 -37.95 3.14 13.27
N GLY A 563 -38.88 2.48 13.96
CA GLY A 563 -39.45 1.23 13.49
C GLY A 563 -40.71 0.84 14.26
N GLU A 564 -41.57 1.80 14.59
CA GLU A 564 -42.90 1.53 15.15
C GLU A 564 -43.84 2.72 14.93
N ARG A 565 -44.04 3.12 13.66
CA ARG A 565 -45.26 3.82 13.19
C ARG A 565 -45.48 3.51 11.70
N GLN A 566 -46.06 2.35 11.42
CA GLN A 566 -46.95 2.14 10.28
C GLN A 566 -48.19 1.41 10.78
#